data_AF-A0A1I5WNY6-F1
#
_entry.id   AF-A0A1I5WNY6-F1
#
_cell.length_a   1.000
_cell.length_b   1.000
_cell.length_c   1.000
_cell.angle_alpha   90.00
_cell.angle_beta   90.00
_cell.angle_gamma   90.00
#
_symmetry.space_group_name_H-M   'P 1'
#
loop_
_entity.id
_entity.type
_entity.pdbx_description
1 polymer ?
#
loop_
_entity_poly.entity_id
_entity_poly.type
_entity_poly.pdbx_seq_one_letter_code
_entity_poly.pdbx_strand_id
1 'polypeptide(L)'
;MNINIYYGGRGIIDDPTLCVISQITAVLTELNVKVQQYNLYEQRNGITALPNTLKDADGVILASTVEWFGVGGYMMQFLDACWLYGDKEKIKQIYMSPVVMSTTHGEREGMMSLAAAWEMLGGLPCEGICGYIADTTKLENSSEYSKIIDKKAENIYRTINQKMPVFPASNQAVINKVAIANSIDLTPQESEQLSEYASDDKYVKKQKEDLQELASIFRDKMGQDGAASGNSEEYAKVLLKKFTPVAGLTAKYRINFVEGGKLKPIIIDINNSKCSCRVAEEEGCDVVISTDQKIFEEILDGHMTFQRAFMAGSIKMKGDFKLLRSMDQLFELMETKGS
;
A
#
# COMPACT_ATOMS: atom_id res chain seq x y z
N MET A 1 -1.63 -16.25 34.02
CA MET A 1 -2.24 -15.11 33.31
C MET A 1 -1.29 -14.69 32.21
N ASN A 2 -1.80 -14.53 30.99
CA ASN A 2 -1.01 -14.15 29.82
C ASN A 2 -1.45 -12.76 29.33
N ILE A 3 -0.48 -11.86 29.16
CA ILE A 3 -0.71 -10.52 28.61
C ILE A 3 0.14 -10.32 27.37
N ASN A 4 -0.49 -10.05 26.24
CA ASN A 4 0.22 -9.69 25.01
C ASN A 4 0.34 -8.17 24.91
N ILE A 5 1.52 -7.65 24.59
CA ILE A 5 1.73 -6.23 24.29
C ILE A 5 1.90 -6.08 22.78
N TYR A 6 1.03 -5.33 22.13
CA TYR A 6 1.20 -4.97 20.72
C TYR A 6 1.69 -3.53 20.66
N TYR A 7 2.92 -3.34 20.19
CA TYR A 7 3.54 -2.02 20.08
C TYR A 7 3.53 -1.54 18.63
N GLY A 8 2.76 -0.48 18.39
CA GLY A 8 2.52 0.14 17.08
C GLY A 8 3.40 1.33 16.74
N GLY A 9 4.35 1.69 17.61
CA GLY A 9 5.35 2.71 17.31
C GLY A 9 6.41 2.21 16.33
N ARG A 10 7.40 3.06 16.06
CA ARG A 10 8.42 2.84 15.01
C ARG A 10 9.69 2.13 15.51
N GLY A 11 9.80 1.88 16.81
CA GLY A 11 11.01 1.28 17.39
C GLY A 11 12.21 2.23 17.41
N ILE A 12 11.95 3.55 17.48
CA ILE A 12 13.01 4.56 17.54
C ILE A 12 13.63 4.52 18.94
N ILE A 13 14.93 4.75 19.01
CA ILE A 13 15.64 5.01 20.27
C ILE A 13 14.96 6.21 20.95
N ASP A 14 14.83 6.19 22.27
CA ASP A 14 14.17 7.25 23.03
C ASP A 14 12.65 7.38 22.74
N ASP A 15 11.98 6.27 22.42
CA ASP A 15 10.52 6.26 22.37
C ASP A 15 9.93 6.21 23.80
N PRO A 16 9.11 7.20 24.21
CA PRO A 16 8.53 7.24 25.55
C PRO A 16 7.56 6.09 25.83
N THR A 17 6.83 5.60 24.82
CA THR A 17 5.94 4.44 24.96
C THR A 17 6.73 3.18 25.25
N LEU A 18 7.89 2.97 24.61
CA LEU A 18 8.77 1.83 24.88
C LEU A 18 9.26 1.83 26.34
N CYS A 19 9.62 3.00 26.86
CA CYS A 19 10.00 3.15 28.28
C CYS A 19 8.84 2.74 29.21
N VAL A 20 7.62 3.24 28.96
CA VAL A 20 6.44 2.89 29.77
C VAL A 20 6.11 1.40 29.72
N ILE A 21 6.05 0.78 28.53
CA ILE A 21 5.71 -0.65 28.43
C ILE A 21 6.80 -1.56 28.98
N SER A 22 8.07 -1.14 28.92
CA SER A 22 9.19 -1.87 29.55
C SER A 22 8.99 -1.92 31.07
N GLN A 23 8.65 -0.79 31.68
CA GLN A 23 8.35 -0.74 33.12
C GLN A 23 7.09 -1.52 33.50
N ILE A 24 6.00 -1.41 32.72
CA ILE A 24 4.80 -2.23 32.93
C ILE A 24 5.16 -3.72 32.84
N THR A 25 5.98 -4.11 31.88
CA THR A 25 6.44 -5.51 31.72
C THR A 25 7.19 -5.99 32.94
N ALA A 26 8.08 -5.18 33.52
CA ALA A 26 8.81 -5.52 34.73
C ALA A 26 7.85 -5.80 35.91
N VAL A 27 6.92 -4.86 36.18
CA VAL A 27 5.93 -5.01 37.27
C VAL A 27 5.04 -6.23 37.07
N LEU A 28 4.54 -6.46 35.85
CA LEU A 28 3.71 -7.63 35.55
C LEU A 28 4.49 -8.94 35.69
N THR A 29 5.77 -8.96 35.30
CA THR A 29 6.62 -10.14 35.42
C THR A 29 6.89 -10.47 36.89
N GLU A 30 7.11 -9.47 37.74
CA GLU A 30 7.23 -9.64 39.20
C GLU A 30 5.96 -10.26 39.82
N LEU A 31 4.79 -9.97 39.26
CA LEU A 31 3.50 -10.53 39.64
C LEU A 31 3.22 -11.92 39.01
N ASN A 32 4.23 -12.57 38.42
CA ASN A 32 4.15 -13.87 37.74
C ASN A 32 3.19 -13.89 36.52
N VAL A 33 3.04 -12.76 35.84
CA VAL A 33 2.32 -12.69 34.57
C VAL A 33 3.27 -13.03 33.43
N LYS A 34 2.81 -13.89 32.51
CA LYS A 34 3.56 -14.13 31.26
C LYS A 34 3.26 -12.99 30.29
N VAL A 35 4.25 -12.13 30.06
CA VAL A 35 4.14 -11.01 29.13
C VAL A 35 4.83 -11.36 27.81
N GLN A 36 4.13 -11.18 26.69
CA GLN A 36 4.70 -11.37 25.36
C GLN A 36 4.52 -10.10 24.53
N GLN A 37 5.62 -9.46 24.14
CA GLN A 37 5.61 -8.27 23.30
C GLN A 37 5.71 -8.62 21.81
N TYR A 38 4.90 -7.96 21.00
CA TYR A 38 4.88 -8.00 19.54
C TYR A 38 5.12 -6.59 19.02
N ASN A 39 6.30 -6.36 18.45
CA ASN A 39 6.65 -5.12 17.77
C ASN A 39 6.06 -5.15 16.36
N LEU A 40 5.00 -4.39 16.13
CA LEU A 40 4.25 -4.46 14.87
C LEU A 40 5.11 -4.01 13.66
N TYR A 41 6.06 -3.10 13.88
CA TYR A 41 7.00 -2.64 12.85
C TYR A 41 7.97 -3.75 12.37
N GLU A 42 8.17 -4.81 13.16
CA GLU A 42 8.99 -5.99 12.79
C GLU A 42 8.14 -7.04 12.06
N GLN A 43 6.83 -7.01 12.26
CA GLN A 43 5.86 -7.99 11.74
C GLN A 43 5.13 -7.48 10.50
N ARG A 44 5.68 -6.52 9.73
CA ARG A 44 4.96 -5.76 8.67
C ARG A 44 4.11 -6.64 7.73
N ASN A 45 4.64 -7.77 7.30
CA ASN A 45 3.96 -8.67 6.36
C ASN A 45 3.14 -9.76 7.08
N GLY A 46 3.34 -9.93 8.38
CA GLY A 46 2.65 -10.90 9.24
C GLY A 46 1.61 -10.32 10.18
N ILE A 47 1.33 -9.00 10.14
CA ILE A 47 0.36 -8.36 11.05
C ILE A 47 -1.02 -9.01 10.94
N THR A 48 -1.41 -9.44 9.73
CA THR A 48 -2.68 -10.13 9.47
C THR A 48 -2.83 -11.44 10.22
N ALA A 49 -1.72 -12.11 10.56
CA ALA A 49 -1.65 -13.37 11.33
C ALA A 49 -1.60 -13.19 12.86
N LEU A 50 -1.31 -11.98 13.34
CA LEU A 50 -1.20 -11.70 14.77
C LEU A 50 -2.49 -11.88 15.59
N PRO A 51 -3.72 -11.75 15.05
CA PRO A 51 -4.93 -12.09 15.80
C PRO A 51 -4.91 -13.52 16.37
N ASN A 52 -4.18 -14.45 15.72
CA ASN A 52 -4.05 -15.83 16.20
C ASN A 52 -3.35 -15.93 17.56
N THR A 53 -2.55 -14.91 17.94
CA THR A 53 -1.88 -14.90 19.24
C THR A 53 -2.80 -14.50 20.40
N LEU A 54 -4.04 -14.06 20.12
CA LEU A 54 -5.05 -13.72 21.13
C LEU A 54 -5.69 -14.93 21.79
N LYS A 55 -5.58 -16.14 21.21
CA LYS A 55 -6.21 -17.37 21.73
C LYS A 55 -5.87 -17.64 23.19
N ASP A 56 -4.61 -17.45 23.53
CA ASP A 56 -4.07 -17.73 24.86
C ASP A 56 -3.98 -16.47 25.75
N ALA A 57 -4.39 -15.31 25.25
CA ALA A 57 -4.33 -14.06 25.99
C ALA A 57 -5.52 -13.93 26.97
N ASP A 58 -5.22 -13.49 28.19
CA ASP A 58 -6.22 -13.05 29.18
C ASP A 58 -6.40 -11.52 29.12
N GLY A 59 -5.34 -10.82 28.72
CA GLY A 59 -5.37 -9.39 28.46
C GLY A 59 -4.38 -8.98 27.38
N VAL A 60 -4.57 -7.76 26.87
CA VAL A 60 -3.69 -7.14 25.89
C VAL A 60 -3.37 -5.71 26.28
N ILE A 61 -2.17 -5.25 25.92
CA ILE A 61 -1.79 -3.85 25.99
C ILE A 61 -1.60 -3.36 24.56
N LEU A 62 -2.41 -2.39 24.14
CA LEU A 62 -2.25 -1.72 22.85
C LEU A 62 -1.41 -0.47 23.08
N ALA A 63 -0.15 -0.53 22.66
CA ALA A 63 0.83 0.51 22.92
C ALA A 63 1.17 1.26 21.64
N SER A 64 1.14 2.59 21.66
CA SER A 64 1.53 3.39 20.49
C SER A 64 2.08 4.76 20.85
N THR A 65 2.96 5.27 20.00
CA THR A 65 3.49 6.63 20.08
C THR A 65 2.83 7.51 19.03
N VAL A 66 2.26 8.65 19.46
CA VAL A 66 1.67 9.66 18.57
C VAL A 66 2.76 10.67 18.22
N GLU A 67 3.19 10.65 16.96
CA GLU A 67 4.18 11.58 16.42
C GLU A 67 3.53 12.70 15.59
N TRP A 68 2.41 12.38 14.91
CA TRP A 68 1.67 13.32 14.05
C TRP A 68 0.17 13.27 14.31
N PHE A 69 -0.53 12.29 13.72
CA PHE A 69 -1.98 12.17 13.83
C PHE A 69 -2.38 10.71 14.12
N GLY A 70 -2.91 10.47 15.32
CA GLY A 70 -3.38 9.16 15.75
C GLY A 70 -2.27 8.14 16.06
N VAL A 71 -2.69 6.91 16.36
CA VAL A 71 -1.88 5.81 16.90
C VAL A 71 -1.09 5.00 15.86
N GLY A 72 -0.76 5.61 14.72
CA GLY A 72 0.07 4.99 13.68
C GLY A 72 -0.60 3.88 12.86
N GLY A 73 -0.05 3.63 11.67
CA GLY A 73 -0.65 2.72 10.69
C GLY A 73 -0.57 1.24 11.07
N TYR A 74 0.54 0.80 11.69
CA TYR A 74 0.69 -0.61 12.07
C TYR A 74 -0.32 -1.06 13.13
N MET A 75 -0.61 -0.19 14.10
CA MET A 75 -1.63 -0.47 15.12
C MET A 75 -3.02 -0.57 14.48
N MET A 76 -3.34 0.34 13.56
CA MET A 76 -4.61 0.30 12.82
C MET A 76 -4.72 -0.97 11.97
N GLN A 77 -3.66 -1.35 11.27
CA GLN A 77 -3.63 -2.60 10.50
C GLN A 77 -3.82 -3.84 11.38
N PHE A 78 -3.26 -3.85 12.60
CA PHE A 78 -3.50 -4.92 13.57
C PHE A 78 -4.96 -4.96 14.04
N LEU A 79 -5.57 -3.80 14.32
CA LEU A 79 -6.98 -3.72 14.70
C LEU A 79 -7.92 -4.14 13.55
N ASP A 80 -7.60 -3.77 12.31
CA ASP A 80 -8.30 -4.25 11.11
C ASP A 80 -8.16 -5.76 10.95
N ALA A 81 -6.97 -6.31 11.20
CA ALA A 81 -6.77 -7.76 11.21
C ALA A 81 -7.59 -8.44 12.32
N CYS A 82 -7.67 -7.85 13.52
CA CYS A 82 -8.56 -8.34 14.58
C CYS A 82 -10.04 -8.24 14.18
N TRP A 83 -10.41 -7.20 13.42
CA TRP A 83 -11.76 -7.04 12.90
C TRP A 83 -12.12 -8.15 11.91
N LEU A 84 -11.24 -8.42 10.95
CA LEU A 84 -11.47 -9.37 9.87
C LEU A 84 -11.27 -10.82 10.28
N TYR A 85 -10.22 -11.10 11.06
CA TYR A 85 -9.73 -12.46 11.30
C TYR A 85 -9.77 -12.88 12.77
N GLY A 86 -9.98 -11.95 13.70
CA GLY A 86 -9.99 -12.26 15.13
C GLY A 86 -11.23 -13.05 15.55
N ASP A 87 -11.03 -14.09 16.35
CA ASP A 87 -12.11 -14.82 17.03
C ASP A 87 -12.86 -13.89 17.99
N LYS A 88 -14.09 -13.52 17.63
CA LYS A 88 -14.92 -12.59 18.41
C LYS A 88 -15.35 -13.16 19.75
N GLU A 89 -15.58 -14.46 19.85
CA GLU A 89 -15.97 -15.10 21.11
C GLU A 89 -14.82 -15.07 22.12
N LYS A 90 -13.58 -15.21 21.61
CA LYS A 90 -12.39 -15.02 22.42
C LYS A 90 -12.18 -13.56 22.80
N ILE A 91 -12.25 -12.62 21.84
CA ILE A 91 -12.02 -11.19 22.09
C ILE A 91 -12.96 -10.63 23.16
N LYS A 92 -14.22 -11.07 23.20
CA LYS A 92 -15.21 -10.68 24.23
C LYS A 92 -14.76 -10.94 25.67
N GLN A 93 -13.79 -11.81 25.87
CA GLN A 93 -13.28 -12.18 27.19
C GLN A 93 -11.92 -11.53 27.50
N ILE A 94 -11.34 -10.79 26.54
CA ILE A 94 -10.01 -10.21 26.65
C ILE A 94 -10.10 -8.75 27.10
N TYR A 95 -9.42 -8.47 28.20
CA TYR A 95 -9.21 -7.13 28.71
C TYR A 95 -8.15 -6.38 27.90
N MET A 96 -8.34 -5.09 27.65
CA MET A 96 -7.38 -4.26 26.93
C MET A 96 -7.05 -2.98 27.70
N SER A 97 -5.77 -2.72 27.92
CA SER A 97 -5.31 -1.43 28.46
C SER A 97 -4.54 -0.66 27.37
N PRO A 98 -4.97 0.56 27.00
CA PRO A 98 -4.25 1.37 26.03
C PRO A 98 -3.09 2.12 26.69
N VAL A 99 -1.92 2.11 26.05
CA VAL A 99 -0.73 2.88 26.47
C VAL A 99 -0.31 3.78 25.33
N VAL A 100 -0.57 5.09 25.44
CA VAL A 100 -0.31 6.03 24.33
C VAL A 100 0.52 7.20 24.81
N MET A 101 1.76 7.32 24.32
CA MET A 101 2.59 8.50 24.59
C MET A 101 2.66 9.40 23.37
N SER A 102 2.97 10.68 23.56
CA SER A 102 3.26 11.63 22.48
C SER A 102 4.53 12.41 22.78
N THR A 103 5.23 12.80 21.71
CA THR A 103 6.32 13.80 21.78
C THR A 103 5.85 15.19 21.35
N THR A 104 4.59 15.30 20.91
CA THR A 104 3.96 16.53 20.42
C THR A 104 2.59 16.74 21.06
N HIS A 105 1.55 16.02 20.61
CA HIS A 105 0.20 16.03 21.15
C HIS A 105 -0.59 14.79 20.65
N GLY A 106 -1.86 14.66 21.05
CA GLY A 106 -2.80 13.68 20.48
C GLY A 106 -2.86 12.34 21.21
N GLU A 107 -2.14 12.20 22.32
CA GLU A 107 -2.10 10.98 23.12
C GLU A 107 -3.47 10.62 23.73
N ARG A 108 -4.27 11.62 24.10
CA ARG A 108 -5.60 11.41 24.67
C ARG A 108 -6.57 10.86 23.62
N GLU A 109 -6.59 11.48 22.45
CA GLU A 109 -7.39 11.05 21.30
C GLU A 109 -6.95 9.66 20.84
N GLY A 110 -5.64 9.40 20.83
CA GLY A 110 -5.10 8.08 20.54
C GLY A 110 -5.56 7.01 21.54
N MET A 111 -5.50 7.30 22.84
CA MET A 111 -5.98 6.39 23.88
C MET A 111 -7.48 6.11 23.74
N MET A 112 -8.29 7.15 23.49
CA MET A 112 -9.74 7.01 23.24
C MET A 112 -10.02 6.19 21.99
N SER A 113 -9.23 6.38 20.92
CA SER A 113 -9.38 5.65 19.66
C SER A 113 -9.12 4.16 19.85
N LEU A 114 -8.08 3.79 20.60
CA LEU A 114 -7.77 2.38 20.90
C LEU A 114 -8.85 1.75 21.77
N ALA A 115 -9.33 2.46 22.79
CA ALA A 115 -10.44 2.00 23.62
C ALA A 115 -11.70 1.75 22.78
N ALA A 116 -12.11 2.72 21.97
CA ALA A 116 -13.28 2.59 21.11
C ALA A 116 -13.12 1.46 20.09
N ALA A 117 -11.94 1.28 19.49
CA ALA A 117 -11.69 0.19 18.55
C ALA A 117 -11.81 -1.19 19.22
N TRP A 118 -11.22 -1.36 20.40
CA TRP A 118 -11.31 -2.62 21.14
C TRP A 118 -12.72 -2.90 21.66
N GLU A 119 -13.43 -1.86 22.10
CA GLU A 119 -14.85 -1.95 22.42
C GLU A 119 -15.64 -2.46 21.23
N MET A 120 -15.48 -1.87 20.04
CA MET A 120 -16.21 -2.29 18.83
C MET A 120 -15.90 -3.73 18.40
N LEU A 121 -14.71 -4.25 18.73
CA LEU A 121 -14.36 -5.66 18.53
C LEU A 121 -15.07 -6.59 19.52
N GLY A 122 -15.76 -6.05 20.52
CA GLY A 122 -16.46 -6.76 21.59
C GLY A 122 -15.65 -6.94 22.86
N GLY A 123 -14.40 -6.47 22.91
CA GLY A 123 -13.50 -6.69 24.03
C GLY A 123 -13.74 -5.77 25.24
N LEU A 124 -12.95 -5.98 26.30
CA LEU A 124 -13.15 -5.35 27.61
C LEU A 124 -12.11 -4.24 27.87
N PRO A 125 -12.36 -2.98 27.49
CA PRO A 125 -11.42 -1.89 27.75
C PRO A 125 -11.24 -1.66 29.26
N CYS A 126 -10.01 -1.40 29.65
CA CYS A 126 -9.58 -1.08 31.00
C CYS A 126 -8.99 0.33 31.06
N GLU A 127 -8.72 0.79 32.27
CA GLU A 127 -7.95 2.02 32.45
C GLU A 127 -6.57 1.91 31.78
N GLY A 128 -6.23 2.93 31.00
CA GLY A 128 -4.96 3.03 30.28
C GLY A 128 -4.00 4.07 30.87
N ILE A 129 -2.92 4.31 30.13
CA ILE A 129 -1.95 5.37 30.41
C ILE A 129 -1.81 6.21 29.13
N CYS A 130 -1.91 7.53 29.27
CA CYS A 130 -1.45 8.43 28.22
C CYS A 130 -0.68 9.60 28.79
N GLY A 131 0.28 10.12 28.03
CA GLY A 131 1.13 11.21 28.47
C GLY A 131 1.98 11.84 27.36
N TYR A 132 2.23 13.13 27.51
CA TYR A 132 3.18 13.86 26.69
C TYR A 132 4.57 13.82 27.34
N ILE A 133 5.55 13.29 26.62
CA ILE A 133 6.95 13.17 27.05
C ILE A 133 7.83 13.56 25.86
N ALA A 134 8.28 14.82 25.84
CA ALA A 134 9.23 15.29 24.82
C ALA A 134 10.68 14.83 25.05
N ASP A 135 11.00 14.44 26.28
CA ASP A 135 12.35 14.03 26.70
C ASP A 135 12.23 12.79 27.59
N THR A 136 12.59 11.64 27.03
CA THR A 136 12.51 10.33 27.70
C THR A 136 13.42 10.23 28.91
N THR A 137 14.50 11.00 28.97
CA THR A 137 15.40 10.98 30.14
C THR A 137 14.66 11.44 31.40
N LYS A 138 13.67 12.33 31.28
CA LYS A 138 12.82 12.74 32.41
C LYS A 138 11.88 11.64 32.85
N LEU A 139 11.43 10.81 31.92
CA LEU A 139 10.57 9.67 32.22
C LEU A 139 11.37 8.62 33.00
N GLU A 140 12.57 8.29 32.53
CA GLU A 140 13.46 7.28 33.14
C GLU A 140 13.97 7.69 34.53
N ASN A 141 14.29 8.97 34.73
CA ASN A 141 14.87 9.46 35.99
C ASN A 141 13.84 9.94 37.02
N SER A 142 12.55 9.98 36.67
CA SER A 142 11.51 10.49 37.56
C SER A 142 10.90 9.40 38.43
N SER A 143 11.19 9.46 39.73
CA SER A 143 10.55 8.59 40.73
C SER A 143 9.04 8.78 40.82
N GLU A 144 8.52 9.94 40.40
CA GLU A 144 7.08 10.21 40.40
C GLU A 144 6.37 9.52 39.23
N TYR A 145 6.94 9.60 38.03
CA TYR A 145 6.39 8.91 36.86
C TYR A 145 6.48 7.40 37.02
N SER A 146 7.59 6.89 37.56
CA SER A 146 7.73 5.47 37.91
C SER A 146 6.55 5.00 38.78
N LYS A 147 6.28 5.70 39.89
CA LYS A 147 5.16 5.34 40.80
C LYS A 147 3.80 5.38 40.12
N ILE A 148 3.60 6.27 39.14
CA ILE A 148 2.35 6.33 38.38
C ILE A 148 2.22 5.10 37.48
N ILE A 149 3.29 4.75 36.75
CA ILE A 149 3.32 3.59 35.87
C ILE A 149 3.12 2.30 36.67
N ASP A 150 3.81 2.15 37.81
CA ASP A 150 3.69 0.98 38.68
C ASP A 150 2.25 0.78 39.17
N LYS A 151 1.62 1.85 39.69
CA LYS A 151 0.21 1.81 40.13
C LYS A 151 -0.75 1.44 39.00
N LYS A 152 -0.48 1.90 37.78
CA LYS A 152 -1.30 1.57 36.60
C LYS A 152 -1.09 0.13 36.18
N ALA A 153 0.15 -0.38 36.18
CA ALA A 153 0.46 -1.78 35.91
C ALA A 153 -0.21 -2.72 36.93
N GLU A 154 -0.16 -2.40 38.23
CA GLU A 154 -0.87 -3.12 39.28
C GLU A 154 -2.39 -3.10 39.05
N ASN A 155 -2.95 -1.97 38.60
CA ASN A 155 -4.37 -1.89 38.29
C ASN A 155 -4.75 -2.78 37.09
N ILE A 156 -3.92 -2.82 36.05
CA ILE A 156 -4.08 -3.73 34.90
C ILE A 156 -4.12 -5.17 35.41
N TYR A 157 -3.10 -5.59 36.17
CA TYR A 157 -3.05 -6.92 36.76
C TYR A 157 -4.32 -7.26 37.55
N ARG A 158 -4.72 -6.36 38.46
CA ARG A 158 -5.87 -6.57 39.33
C ARG A 158 -7.17 -6.71 38.53
N THR A 159 -7.37 -5.85 37.53
CA THR A 159 -8.57 -5.85 36.67
C THR A 159 -8.73 -7.18 35.95
N ILE A 160 -7.65 -7.66 35.34
CA ILE A 160 -7.66 -8.90 34.57
C ILE A 160 -7.78 -10.12 35.50
N ASN A 161 -6.95 -10.18 36.54
CA ASN A 161 -6.90 -11.33 37.45
C ASN A 161 -8.21 -11.53 38.23
N GLN A 162 -8.88 -10.43 38.61
CA GLN A 162 -10.16 -10.48 39.31
C GLN A 162 -11.37 -10.53 38.36
N LYS A 163 -11.15 -10.45 37.04
CA LYS A 163 -12.19 -10.37 36.02
C LYS A 163 -13.22 -9.29 36.33
N MET A 164 -12.76 -8.07 36.59
CA MET A 164 -13.65 -6.97 36.96
C MET A 164 -14.65 -6.66 35.85
N PRO A 165 -15.94 -6.47 36.16
CA PRO A 165 -16.95 -6.17 35.15
C PRO A 165 -16.68 -4.80 34.49
N VAL A 166 -16.86 -4.74 33.17
CA VAL A 166 -16.80 -3.50 32.39
C VAL A 166 -18.21 -3.04 32.06
N PHE A 167 -18.46 -1.74 32.14
CA PHE A 167 -19.76 -1.18 31.77
C PHE A 167 -20.05 -1.37 30.27
N PRO A 168 -21.32 -1.62 29.89
CA PRO A 168 -21.68 -1.75 28.49
C PRO A 168 -21.53 -0.40 27.75
N ALA A 169 -20.90 -0.43 26.58
CA ALA A 169 -20.70 0.74 25.73
C ALA A 169 -21.76 0.85 24.62
N SER A 170 -22.11 2.08 24.24
CA SER A 170 -23.18 2.35 23.26
C SER A 170 -22.81 1.91 21.85
N ASN A 171 -21.55 2.06 21.44
CA ASN A 171 -21.01 1.55 20.18
C ASN A 171 -21.20 0.03 20.04
N GLN A 172 -20.93 -0.74 21.09
CA GLN A 172 -21.16 -2.18 21.10
C GLN A 172 -22.64 -2.53 20.97
N ALA A 173 -23.51 -1.80 21.67
CA ALA A 173 -24.95 -1.99 21.59
C ALA A 173 -25.52 -1.67 20.20
N VAL A 174 -24.96 -0.67 19.50
CA VAL A 174 -25.35 -0.32 18.13
C VAL A 174 -24.87 -1.38 17.14
N ILE A 175 -23.62 -1.82 17.23
CA ILE A 175 -23.08 -2.88 16.35
C ILE A 175 -23.94 -4.14 16.45
N ASN A 176 -24.26 -4.60 17.66
CA ASN A 176 -25.07 -5.80 17.86
C ASN A 176 -26.52 -5.68 17.33
N LYS A 177 -27.06 -4.46 17.18
CA LYS A 177 -28.46 -4.21 16.76
C LYS A 177 -28.61 -3.83 15.30
N VAL A 178 -27.63 -3.10 14.74
CA VAL A 178 -27.71 -2.42 13.45
C VAL A 178 -26.77 -3.04 12.42
N ALA A 179 -25.76 -3.81 12.83
CA ALA A 179 -24.87 -4.48 11.89
C ALA A 179 -25.65 -5.55 11.09
N ILE A 180 -26.23 -5.12 9.97
CA ILE A 180 -26.50 -5.95 8.80
C ILE A 180 -25.16 -6.12 8.10
N ALA A 181 -24.18 -6.71 8.78
CA ALA A 181 -22.96 -7.09 8.11
C ALA A 181 -23.25 -8.41 7.41
N ASN A 182 -23.07 -8.44 6.09
CA ASN A 182 -22.81 -9.68 5.36
C ASN A 182 -21.45 -10.22 5.85
N SER A 183 -21.33 -10.55 7.14
CA SER A 183 -20.18 -11.27 7.66
C SER A 183 -20.27 -12.67 7.08
N ILE A 184 -19.27 -13.04 6.29
CA ILE A 184 -19.01 -14.44 6.03
C ILE A 184 -18.77 -15.04 7.41
N ASP A 185 -19.69 -15.86 7.91
CA ASP A 185 -19.55 -16.59 9.17
C ASP A 185 -18.46 -17.64 8.99
N LEU A 186 -17.20 -17.19 9.05
CA LEU A 186 -16.03 -18.06 9.08
C LEU A 186 -15.92 -18.62 10.49
N THR A 187 -15.74 -19.93 10.58
CA THR A 187 -15.31 -20.57 11.83
C THR A 187 -13.94 -20.03 12.24
N PRO A 188 -13.56 -20.09 13.53
CA PRO A 188 -12.22 -19.66 13.97
C PRO A 188 -11.08 -20.31 13.17
N GLN A 189 -11.24 -21.58 12.79
CA GLN A 189 -10.26 -22.32 11.98
C GLN A 189 -10.16 -21.77 10.55
N GLU A 190 -11.29 -21.45 9.90
CA GLU A 190 -11.29 -20.85 8.56
C GLU A 190 -10.71 -19.43 8.58
N SER A 191 -11.00 -18.68 9.64
CA SER A 191 -10.47 -17.34 9.87
C SER A 191 -8.94 -17.35 10.01
N GLU A 192 -8.40 -18.29 10.78
CA GLU A 192 -6.95 -18.49 10.94
C GLU A 192 -6.27 -18.87 9.64
N GLN A 193 -6.83 -19.83 8.89
CA GLN A 193 -6.29 -20.23 7.59
C GLN A 193 -6.31 -19.08 6.59
N LEU A 194 -7.39 -18.30 6.58
CA LEU A 194 -7.51 -17.12 5.72
C LEU A 194 -6.51 -16.03 6.12
N SER A 195 -6.29 -15.85 7.42
CA SER A 195 -5.33 -14.93 7.99
C SER A 195 -3.89 -15.31 7.63
N GLU A 196 -3.53 -16.59 7.76
CA GLU A 196 -2.24 -17.12 7.31
C GLU A 196 -2.07 -16.92 5.80
N TYR A 197 -3.09 -17.25 5.01
CA TYR A 197 -3.07 -17.06 3.57
C TYR A 197 -2.93 -15.58 3.16
N ALA A 198 -3.61 -14.66 3.84
CA ALA A 198 -3.51 -13.22 3.60
C ALA A 198 -2.16 -12.63 4.07
N SER A 199 -1.51 -13.28 5.04
CA SER A 199 -0.16 -12.92 5.51
C SER A 199 0.97 -13.45 4.63
N ASP A 200 0.70 -14.52 3.87
CA ASP A 200 1.71 -15.13 3.02
C ASP A 200 1.88 -14.34 1.71
N ASP A 201 2.81 -13.38 1.76
CA ASP A 201 3.33 -12.65 0.60
C ASP A 201 3.76 -13.59 -0.53
N LYS A 202 4.04 -14.89 -0.27
CA LYS A 202 4.34 -15.84 -1.35
C LYS A 202 3.17 -16.07 -2.27
N TYR A 203 1.91 -15.94 -1.87
CA TYR A 203 0.79 -16.15 -2.81
C TYR A 203 0.49 -14.89 -3.65
N VAL A 204 0.72 -13.71 -3.09
CA VAL A 204 0.65 -12.43 -3.83
C VAL A 204 1.88 -12.26 -4.73
N LYS A 205 3.06 -12.69 -4.26
CA LYS A 205 4.25 -12.82 -5.10
C LYS A 205 4.11 -13.94 -6.09
N LYS A 206 3.54 -15.09 -5.77
CA LYS A 206 3.28 -16.17 -6.74
C LYS A 206 2.18 -15.78 -7.71
N GLN A 207 1.24 -14.89 -7.41
CA GLN A 207 0.40 -14.30 -8.46
C GLN A 207 1.13 -13.28 -9.33
N LYS A 208 2.15 -12.57 -8.81
CA LYS A 208 3.03 -11.66 -9.59
C LYS A 208 4.12 -12.39 -10.37
N GLU A 209 4.67 -13.44 -9.80
CA GLU A 209 5.66 -14.37 -10.34
C GLU A 209 4.94 -15.32 -11.28
N ASP A 210 3.75 -15.83 -11.00
CA ASP A 210 2.88 -16.54 -11.96
C ASP A 210 2.36 -15.55 -13.02
N LEU A 211 2.22 -14.24 -12.78
CA LEU A 211 1.99 -13.28 -13.88
C LEU A 211 3.24 -13.13 -14.75
N GLN A 212 4.44 -13.16 -14.17
CA GLN A 212 5.71 -13.16 -14.92
C GLN A 212 6.02 -14.52 -15.56
N GLU A 213 5.57 -15.61 -14.95
CA GLU A 213 5.78 -17.00 -15.34
C GLU A 213 4.71 -17.37 -16.35
N LEU A 214 3.45 -16.97 -16.20
CA LEU A 214 2.44 -16.94 -17.26
C LEU A 214 2.85 -16.00 -18.38
N ALA A 215 3.49 -14.85 -18.13
CA ALA A 215 4.06 -14.03 -19.20
C ALA A 215 5.31 -14.66 -19.84
N SER A 216 6.05 -15.51 -19.13
CA SER A 216 7.20 -16.25 -19.65
C SER A 216 6.77 -17.52 -20.38
N ILE A 217 5.71 -18.20 -19.93
CA ILE A 217 5.04 -19.35 -20.53
C ILE A 217 4.16 -18.88 -21.68
N PHE A 218 3.56 -17.69 -21.64
CA PHE A 218 2.97 -17.03 -22.81
C PHE A 218 4.07 -16.62 -23.78
N ARG A 219 5.24 -16.15 -23.34
CA ARG A 219 6.39 -15.89 -24.24
C ARG A 219 7.00 -17.17 -24.82
N ASP A 220 7.05 -18.27 -24.06
CA ASP A 220 7.61 -19.56 -24.48
C ASP A 220 6.59 -20.38 -25.28
N LYS A 221 5.29 -20.32 -24.96
CA LYS A 221 4.21 -20.88 -25.78
C LYS A 221 3.84 -19.99 -26.96
N MET A 222 4.17 -18.69 -26.97
CA MET A 222 4.28 -17.85 -28.19
C MET A 222 5.67 -17.95 -28.83
N GLY A 223 6.57 -18.76 -28.26
CA GLY A 223 7.83 -19.18 -28.87
C GLY A 223 7.63 -20.25 -29.95
N GLN A 224 6.40 -20.76 -30.09
CA GLN A 224 5.93 -21.58 -31.19
C GLN A 224 4.52 -21.10 -31.55
N ASP A 225 4.40 -20.45 -32.70
CA ASP A 225 3.22 -19.75 -33.24
C ASP A 225 2.97 -18.33 -32.69
N GLY A 226 3.27 -17.37 -33.56
CA GLY A 226 3.53 -15.98 -33.21
C GLY A 226 2.31 -15.07 -33.09
N ALA A 227 2.43 -14.10 -32.18
CA ALA A 227 1.79 -12.79 -32.22
C ALA A 227 2.34 -11.92 -31.07
N ALA A 228 3.34 -11.06 -31.36
CA ALA A 228 3.61 -9.75 -30.72
C ALA A 228 5.03 -9.23 -31.06
N SER A 229 5.41 -9.28 -32.34
CA SER A 229 6.43 -8.39 -32.88
C SER A 229 5.72 -7.61 -33.96
N GLY A 230 5.26 -6.39 -33.66
CA GLY A 230 4.71 -5.51 -34.69
C GLY A 230 5.75 -5.40 -35.80
N ASN A 231 5.40 -5.75 -37.02
CA ASN A 231 6.26 -5.48 -38.19
C ASN A 231 6.05 -4.00 -38.57
N SER A 232 7.07 -3.35 -39.12
CA SER A 232 6.99 -1.96 -39.62
C SER A 232 5.78 -1.68 -40.52
N GLU A 233 5.30 -2.71 -41.24
CA GLU A 233 4.13 -2.64 -42.10
C GLU A 233 2.81 -2.47 -41.32
N GLU A 234 2.71 -3.05 -40.13
CA GLU A 234 1.55 -2.94 -39.25
C GLU A 234 1.49 -1.54 -38.63
N TYR A 235 2.62 -1.04 -38.17
CA TYR A 235 2.75 0.34 -37.70
C TYR A 235 2.39 1.37 -38.77
N ALA A 236 2.83 1.17 -40.01
CA ALA A 236 2.46 2.03 -41.12
C ALA A 236 0.94 2.07 -41.35
N LYS A 237 0.25 0.92 -41.22
CA LYS A 237 -1.22 0.84 -41.31
C LYS A 237 -1.92 1.53 -40.15
N VAL A 238 -1.42 1.38 -38.92
CA VAL A 238 -1.99 2.03 -37.73
C VAL A 238 -1.87 3.56 -37.84
N LEU A 239 -0.70 4.07 -38.24
CA LEU A 239 -0.51 5.50 -38.51
C LEU A 239 -1.49 6.01 -39.55
N LEU A 240 -1.65 5.28 -40.66
CA LEU A 240 -2.59 5.68 -41.72
C LEU A 240 -4.04 5.73 -41.21
N LYS A 241 -4.43 4.82 -40.31
CA LYS A 241 -5.78 4.77 -39.72
C LYS A 241 -6.04 5.93 -38.75
N LYS A 242 -5.03 6.37 -38.01
CA LYS A 242 -5.11 7.46 -37.02
C LYS A 242 -4.86 8.86 -37.62
N PHE A 243 -4.72 8.97 -38.93
CA PHE A 243 -4.41 10.22 -39.61
C PHE A 243 -5.63 11.16 -39.69
N THR A 244 -5.44 12.39 -39.24
CA THR A 244 -6.39 13.49 -39.34
C THR A 244 -5.79 14.60 -40.22
N PRO A 245 -6.42 14.94 -41.37
CA PRO A 245 -5.86 15.89 -42.31
C PRO A 245 -5.82 17.32 -41.74
N VAL A 246 -4.67 17.98 -41.86
CA VAL A 246 -4.48 19.41 -41.52
C VAL A 246 -4.29 20.20 -42.81
N ALA A 247 -5.12 21.23 -43.03
CA ALA A 247 -5.10 22.02 -44.25
C ALA A 247 -3.77 22.78 -44.44
N GLY A 248 -3.18 22.68 -45.63
CA GLY A 248 -1.99 23.44 -46.02
C GLY A 248 -0.64 22.84 -45.60
N LEU A 249 -0.64 21.62 -45.04
CA LEU A 249 0.60 20.97 -44.61
C LEU A 249 1.11 19.98 -45.68
N THR A 250 2.35 20.17 -46.13
CA THR A 250 3.08 19.20 -46.96
C THR A 250 4.39 18.88 -46.26
N ALA A 251 4.60 17.62 -45.91
CA ALA A 251 5.77 17.21 -45.13
C ALA A 251 6.03 15.70 -45.27
N LYS A 252 7.31 15.34 -45.26
CA LYS A 252 7.78 13.96 -45.32
C LYS A 252 8.58 13.60 -44.08
N TYR A 253 8.11 12.60 -43.35
CA TYR A 253 8.72 12.13 -42.10
C TYR A 253 9.33 10.74 -42.29
N ARG A 254 10.45 10.49 -41.61
CA ARG A 254 11.07 9.16 -41.52
C ARG A 254 11.22 8.75 -40.07
N ILE A 255 10.77 7.56 -39.73
CA ILE A 255 10.91 6.96 -38.40
C ILE A 255 11.90 5.80 -38.49
N ASN A 256 13.00 5.93 -37.77
CA ASN A 256 14.06 4.93 -37.63
C ASN A 256 13.96 4.29 -36.23
N PHE A 257 14.15 2.98 -36.17
CA PHE A 257 14.16 2.23 -34.92
C PHE A 257 15.59 1.94 -34.49
N VAL A 258 15.98 2.39 -33.29
CA VAL A 258 17.38 2.33 -32.80
C VAL A 258 17.70 0.97 -32.18
N GLU A 259 16.71 0.30 -31.60
CA GLU A 259 16.88 -0.97 -30.91
C GLU A 259 16.16 -2.13 -31.63
N GLY A 260 16.94 -3.17 -31.98
CA GLY A 260 16.45 -4.38 -32.65
C GLY A 260 16.38 -4.26 -34.18
N GLY A 261 17.41 -4.78 -34.88
CA GLY A 261 17.53 -4.78 -36.36
C GLY A 261 16.47 -5.58 -37.15
N LYS A 262 15.26 -5.76 -36.59
CA LYS A 262 14.10 -6.39 -37.22
C LYS A 262 13.14 -5.37 -37.84
N LEU A 263 13.12 -4.12 -37.37
CA LEU A 263 12.21 -3.08 -37.87
C LEU A 263 12.88 -2.23 -38.95
N LYS A 264 12.21 -2.15 -40.10
CA LYS A 264 12.61 -1.28 -41.20
C LYS A 264 12.06 0.14 -41.01
N PRO A 265 12.72 1.17 -41.55
CA PRO A 265 12.24 2.55 -41.45
C PRO A 265 10.87 2.76 -42.10
N ILE A 266 10.06 3.62 -41.48
CA ILE A 266 8.73 4.00 -41.95
C ILE A 266 8.80 5.42 -42.50
N ILE A 267 8.32 5.61 -43.73
CA ILE A 267 8.16 6.89 -44.38
C ILE A 267 6.69 7.29 -44.32
N ILE A 268 6.43 8.50 -43.84
CA ILE A 268 5.11 9.13 -43.81
C ILE A 268 5.19 10.33 -44.76
N ASP A 269 4.46 10.28 -45.85
CA ASP A 269 4.39 11.35 -46.84
C ASP A 269 3.01 12.00 -46.79
N ILE A 270 2.99 13.29 -46.47
CA ILE A 270 1.78 14.08 -46.29
C ILE A 270 1.75 15.15 -47.36
N ASN A 271 0.70 15.14 -48.16
CA ASN A 271 0.42 16.16 -49.16
C ASN A 271 -0.99 16.68 -48.93
N ASN A 272 -1.08 17.74 -48.12
CA ASN A 272 -2.30 18.41 -47.72
C ASN A 272 -3.29 17.43 -47.04
N SER A 273 -4.35 17.01 -47.72
CA SER A 273 -5.36 16.10 -47.16
C SER A 273 -5.05 14.61 -47.37
N LYS A 274 -3.93 14.25 -48.01
CA LYS A 274 -3.55 12.86 -48.28
C LYS A 274 -2.31 12.47 -47.48
N CYS A 275 -2.39 11.33 -46.80
CA CYS A 275 -1.28 10.71 -46.11
C CYS A 275 -0.98 9.34 -46.74
N SER A 276 0.30 9.02 -46.92
CA SER A 276 0.76 7.68 -47.27
C SER A 276 1.86 7.24 -46.31
N CYS A 277 1.70 6.05 -45.73
CA CYS A 277 2.67 5.44 -44.84
C CYS A 277 3.23 4.20 -45.51
N ARG A 278 4.55 4.12 -45.70
CA ARG A 278 5.21 2.98 -46.34
C ARG A 278 6.51 2.62 -45.64
N VAL A 279 6.85 1.34 -45.68
CA VAL A 279 8.14 0.86 -45.17
C VAL A 279 9.17 0.98 -46.28
N ALA A 280 10.10 1.92 -46.13
CA ALA A 280 11.12 2.20 -47.12
C ALA A 280 12.32 2.90 -46.50
N GLU A 281 13.50 2.66 -47.04
CA GLU A 281 14.69 3.47 -46.77
C GLU A 281 14.80 4.54 -47.85
N GLU A 282 14.35 5.75 -47.52
CA GLU A 282 14.39 6.88 -48.45
C GLU A 282 15.11 8.07 -47.82
N GLU A 283 15.90 8.77 -48.62
CA GLU A 283 16.60 9.99 -48.25
C GLU A 283 15.80 11.25 -48.66
N GLY A 284 16.11 12.41 -48.09
CA GLY A 284 15.41 13.67 -48.40
C GLY A 284 14.07 13.83 -47.67
N CYS A 285 13.97 13.40 -46.42
CA CYS A 285 12.81 13.66 -45.55
C CYS A 285 13.00 14.98 -44.78
N ASP A 286 11.91 15.73 -44.57
CA ASP A 286 11.91 17.01 -43.85
C ASP A 286 12.19 16.83 -42.35
N VAL A 287 11.79 15.68 -41.81
CA VAL A 287 12.03 15.29 -40.42
C VAL A 287 12.39 13.81 -40.33
N VAL A 288 13.47 13.51 -39.62
CA VAL A 288 13.92 12.15 -39.30
C VAL A 288 13.90 11.95 -37.79
N ILE A 289 13.12 10.97 -37.34
CA ILE A 289 12.95 10.60 -35.94
C ILE A 289 13.67 9.27 -35.71
N SER A 290 14.42 9.15 -34.62
CA SER A 290 15.02 7.91 -34.15
C SER A 290 14.46 7.59 -32.77
N THR A 291 13.83 6.42 -32.64
CA THR A 291 13.09 6.00 -31.44
C THR A 291 13.31 4.51 -31.19
N ASP A 292 13.05 4.05 -29.96
CA ASP A 292 12.93 2.63 -29.68
C ASP A 292 11.50 2.15 -29.97
N GLN A 293 11.34 0.84 -30.22
CA GLN A 293 10.04 0.25 -30.54
C GLN A 293 9.00 0.52 -29.44
N LYS A 294 9.39 0.34 -28.16
CA LYS A 294 8.50 0.54 -27.01
C LYS A 294 7.96 1.97 -26.92
N ILE A 295 8.85 2.97 -27.09
CA ILE A 295 8.47 4.38 -27.06
C ILE A 295 7.52 4.70 -28.22
N PHE A 296 7.76 4.09 -29.39
CA PHE A 296 6.90 4.29 -30.54
C PHE A 296 5.51 3.65 -30.37
N GLU A 297 5.42 2.48 -29.75
CA GLU A 297 4.14 1.84 -29.38
C GLU A 297 3.36 2.69 -28.36
N GLU A 298 4.02 3.23 -27.33
CA GLU A 298 3.39 4.16 -26.38
C GLU A 298 2.85 5.43 -27.06
N ILE A 299 3.56 5.93 -28.08
CA ILE A 299 3.09 7.04 -28.90
C ILE A 299 1.87 6.62 -29.72
N LEU A 300 1.91 5.47 -30.39
CA LEU A 300 0.77 4.97 -31.17
C LEU A 300 -0.46 4.72 -30.31
N ASP A 301 -0.31 4.29 -29.06
CA ASP A 301 -1.41 4.03 -28.13
C ASP A 301 -1.95 5.31 -27.47
N GLY A 302 -1.31 6.46 -27.68
CA GLY A 302 -1.75 7.76 -27.16
C GLY A 302 -1.37 8.01 -25.70
N HIS A 303 -0.47 7.20 -25.13
CA HIS A 303 0.10 7.43 -23.80
C HIS A 303 1.22 8.48 -23.81
N MET A 304 1.78 8.74 -24.99
CA MET A 304 2.88 9.69 -25.22
C MET A 304 2.66 10.45 -26.54
N THR A 305 3.23 11.66 -26.68
CA THR A 305 3.23 12.40 -27.95
C THR A 305 4.64 12.54 -28.50
N PHE A 306 4.80 12.76 -29.81
CA PHE A 306 6.11 12.95 -30.43
C PHE A 306 6.84 14.16 -29.83
N GLN A 307 6.13 15.26 -29.55
CA GLN A 307 6.74 16.42 -28.90
C GLN A 307 7.21 16.11 -27.48
N ARG A 308 6.39 15.42 -26.66
CA ARG A 308 6.76 15.09 -25.27
C ARG A 308 7.93 14.10 -25.23
N ALA A 309 7.92 13.09 -26.09
CA ALA A 309 9.00 12.12 -26.19
C ALA A 309 10.32 12.79 -26.62
N PHE A 310 10.25 13.81 -27.49
CA PHE A 310 11.44 14.57 -27.88
C PHE A 310 11.95 15.44 -26.74
N MET A 311 11.06 16.16 -26.03
CA MET A 311 11.44 17.00 -24.89
C MET A 311 12.01 16.19 -23.72
N ALA A 312 11.55 14.95 -23.53
CA ALA A 312 12.07 14.02 -22.52
C ALA A 312 13.41 13.38 -22.92
N GLY A 313 13.87 13.55 -24.16
CA GLY A 313 15.09 12.94 -24.69
C GLY A 313 14.95 11.47 -25.10
N SER A 314 13.72 10.93 -25.08
CA SER A 314 13.41 9.53 -25.42
C SER A 314 13.36 9.27 -26.93
N ILE A 315 13.19 10.32 -27.75
CA ILE A 315 13.39 10.25 -29.21
C ILE A 315 14.41 11.30 -29.65
N LYS A 316 15.17 10.99 -30.69
CA LYS A 316 16.08 11.94 -31.35
C LYS A 316 15.46 12.40 -32.67
N MET A 317 15.53 13.70 -32.95
CA MET A 317 14.99 14.29 -34.18
C MET A 317 16.08 15.05 -34.95
N LYS A 318 16.07 14.95 -36.27
CA LYS A 318 16.86 15.77 -37.20
C LYS A 318 15.94 16.29 -38.31
N GLY A 319 15.87 17.61 -38.51
CA GLY A 319 14.97 18.23 -39.51
C GLY A 319 14.27 19.49 -39.00
N ASP A 320 13.17 19.88 -39.65
CA ASP A 320 12.38 21.05 -39.26
C ASP A 320 11.56 20.78 -37.98
N PHE A 321 11.91 21.50 -36.91
CA PHE A 321 11.26 21.40 -35.61
C PHE A 321 9.79 21.81 -35.62
N LYS A 322 9.38 22.70 -36.53
CA LYS A 322 7.97 23.13 -36.64
C LYS A 322 7.10 21.99 -37.14
N LEU A 323 7.61 21.16 -38.04
CA LEU A 323 6.89 20.01 -38.59
C LEU A 323 6.73 18.87 -37.58
N LEU A 324 7.68 18.70 -36.63
CA LEU A 324 7.51 17.75 -35.53
C LEU A 324 6.27 18.07 -34.68
N ARG A 325 6.02 19.35 -34.38
CA ARG A 325 4.82 19.77 -33.62
C ARG A 325 3.52 19.48 -34.38
N SER A 326 3.57 19.51 -35.70
CA SER A 326 2.42 19.18 -36.54
C SER A 326 2.11 17.67 -36.51
N MET A 327 3.08 16.78 -36.23
CA MET A 327 2.80 15.33 -36.14
C MET A 327 1.78 14.98 -35.06
N ASP A 328 1.86 15.63 -33.90
CA ASP A 328 0.90 15.41 -32.81
C ASP A 328 -0.53 15.89 -33.15
N GLN A 329 -0.68 16.76 -34.16
CA GLN A 329 -1.98 17.20 -34.67
C GLN A 329 -2.49 16.31 -35.82
N LEU A 330 -1.56 15.72 -36.58
CA LEU A 330 -1.87 14.86 -37.72
C LEU A 330 -2.28 13.46 -37.30
N PHE A 331 -1.84 13.01 -36.13
CA PHE A 331 -2.24 11.74 -35.55
C PHE A 331 -2.95 12.08 -34.24
N GLU A 332 -4.22 11.69 -34.11
CA GLU A 332 -5.03 12.00 -32.93
C GLU A 332 -4.54 11.14 -31.75
N LEU A 333 -3.52 11.63 -31.05
CA LEU A 333 -2.73 10.87 -30.06
C LEU A 333 -3.12 11.18 -28.60
N MET A 334 -4.24 11.85 -28.34
CA MET A 334 -4.81 11.99 -27.00
C MET A 334 -6.32 11.86 -27.01
N GLU A 335 -6.88 11.06 -26.10
CA GLU A 335 -8.29 11.15 -25.73
C GLU A 335 -8.54 12.53 -25.08
N THR A 336 -9.29 13.38 -25.77
CA THR A 336 -9.84 14.60 -25.20
C THR A 336 -10.83 14.19 -24.11
N LYS A 337 -10.43 14.28 -22.83
CA LYS A 337 -11.39 14.22 -21.71
C LYS A 337 -12.41 15.32 -21.90
N GLY A 338 -13.64 14.92 -22.24
CA GLY A 338 -14.79 15.80 -22.38
C GLY A 338 -15.06 16.58 -21.11
N SER A 339 -15.38 17.86 -21.32
CA SER A 339 -15.81 18.88 -20.35
C SER A 339 -17.06 18.49 -19.55
#